data_AF-A0AAC9QSR0-F1
#
_entry.id   AF-A0AAC9QSR0-F1
#
_cell.length_a   1.000
_cell.length_b   1.000
_cell.length_c   1.000
_cell.angle_alpha   90.00
_cell.angle_beta   90.00
_cell.angle_gamma   90.00
#
_symmetry.space_group_name_H-M   'P 1'
#
loop_
_entity.id
_entity.type
_entity.pdbx_description
1 polymer ?
#
loop_
_entity_poly.entity_id
_entity_poly.type
_entity_poly.pdbx_seq_one_letter_code
_entity_poly.pdbx_strand_id
1 'polypeptide(L)'
;MPLAFHFLKLNNKTHTIQKFFAPEFLPLLLQYDWLGNVRELKNVIDRCYILSPGYTIYPDKLPKDISLLEDSYYESSSNDYDSIMDSFERQLIREVFKKEKTIASVQRELGLSQNKAYRLVKKYCRDLIKKDS
;
A
#
# COMPACT_ATOMS: atom_id res chain seq x y z
N MET A 1 -15.72 17.59 1.93
CA MET A 1 -14.33 17.05 1.93
C MET A 1 -13.63 17.30 0.59
N PRO A 2 -12.96 18.45 0.40
CA PRO A 2 -12.25 18.77 -0.85
C PRO A 2 -11.17 17.75 -1.25
N LEU A 3 -10.52 17.15 -0.26
CA LEU A 3 -9.39 16.24 -0.47
C LEU A 3 -9.81 14.84 -0.99
N ALA A 4 -10.96 14.33 -0.57
CA ALA A 4 -11.50 13.06 -1.10
C ALA A 4 -11.81 13.17 -2.60
N PHE A 5 -12.36 14.31 -3.04
CA PHE A 5 -12.57 14.59 -4.46
C PHE A 5 -11.26 14.75 -5.24
N HIS A 6 -10.22 15.32 -4.62
CA HIS A 6 -8.91 15.39 -5.25
C HIS A 6 -8.36 14.00 -5.56
N PHE A 7 -8.43 13.06 -4.62
CA PHE A 7 -7.98 11.68 -4.85
C PHE A 7 -8.83 10.93 -5.88
N LEU A 8 -10.16 11.10 -5.85
CA LEU A 8 -11.02 10.56 -6.89
C LEU A 8 -10.64 11.07 -8.28
N LYS A 9 -10.34 12.37 -8.39
CA LYS A 9 -9.89 12.98 -9.66
C LYS A 9 -8.54 12.43 -10.11
N LEU A 10 -7.62 12.15 -9.19
CA LEU A 10 -6.35 11.50 -9.52
C LEU A 10 -6.58 10.08 -10.06
N ASN A 11 -7.39 9.27 -9.39
CA ASN A 11 -7.72 7.92 -9.84
C ASN A 11 -8.43 7.91 -11.21
N ASN A 12 -9.36 8.85 -11.44
CA ASN A 12 -10.01 9.00 -12.74
C ASN A 12 -9.05 9.42 -13.87
N LYS A 13 -7.88 10.00 -13.55
CA LYS A 13 -6.84 10.31 -14.54
C LYS A 13 -5.94 9.12 -14.84
N THR A 14 -5.70 8.26 -13.85
CA THR A 14 -4.81 7.10 -13.98
C THR A 14 -5.52 5.87 -14.53
N HIS A 15 -6.84 5.79 -14.41
CA HIS A 15 -7.65 4.67 -14.86
C HIS A 15 -8.61 5.07 -15.98
N THR A 16 -9.04 4.08 -16.78
CA THR A 16 -9.92 4.27 -17.93
C THR A 16 -11.37 4.59 -17.56
N ILE A 17 -11.81 4.19 -16.35
CA ILE A 17 -13.21 4.30 -15.92
C ILE A 17 -13.39 5.55 -15.06
N GLN A 18 -14.20 6.50 -15.50
CA GLN A 18 -14.52 7.67 -14.68
C GLN A 18 -15.54 7.29 -13.61
N LYS A 19 -15.19 7.39 -12.33
CA LYS A 19 -16.09 7.07 -11.21
C LYS A 19 -16.51 8.30 -10.42
N PHE A 20 -17.64 8.15 -9.72
CA PHE A 20 -18.27 9.14 -8.85
C PHE A 20 -18.57 8.52 -7.48
N PHE A 21 -18.58 9.33 -6.43
CA PHE A 21 -19.08 8.88 -5.12
C PHE A 21 -20.60 8.84 -5.12
N ALA A 22 -21.17 7.79 -4.53
CA ALA A 22 -22.59 7.79 -4.17
C ALA A 22 -22.88 8.93 -3.16
N PRO A 23 -24.10 9.51 -3.14
CA PRO A 23 -24.45 10.59 -2.22
C PRO A 23 -24.18 10.26 -0.75
N GLU A 24 -24.35 8.99 -0.37
CA GLU A 24 -24.20 8.50 1.01
C GLU A 24 -22.74 8.21 1.38
N PHE A 25 -21.82 8.17 0.42
CA PHE A 25 -20.42 7.78 0.65
C PHE A 25 -19.66 8.81 1.50
N LEU A 26 -19.75 10.10 1.14
CA LEU A 26 -19.03 11.16 1.83
C LEU A 26 -19.47 11.37 3.28
N PRO A 27 -20.78 11.35 3.61
CA PRO A 27 -21.23 11.38 5.00
C PRO A 27 -20.64 10.27 5.86
N LEU A 28 -20.53 9.05 5.34
CA LEU A 28 -19.96 7.91 6.08
C LEU A 28 -18.43 8.00 6.18
N LEU A 29 -17.75 8.41 5.12
CA LEU A 29 -16.30 8.65 5.12
C LEU A 29 -15.89 9.70 6.17
N LEU A 30 -16.76 10.67 6.45
CA LEU A 30 -16.54 11.72 7.46
C LEU A 30 -16.65 11.23 8.91
N GLN A 31 -17.26 10.06 9.16
CA GLN A 31 -17.42 9.51 10.51
C GLN A 31 -16.16 8.81 11.03
N TYR A 32 -15.16 8.64 10.18
CA TYR A 32 -13.93 7.96 10.55
C TYR A 32 -12.93 8.91 11.22
N ASP A 33 -12.26 8.39 12.23
CA ASP A 33 -11.13 9.05 12.89
C ASP A 33 -9.85 8.84 12.05
N TRP A 34 -9.47 9.86 11.29
CA TRP A 34 -8.26 9.88 10.47
C TRP A 34 -7.03 10.20 11.33
N LEU A 35 -6.66 9.27 12.20
CA LEU A 35 -5.57 9.41 13.17
C LEU A 35 -4.19 9.56 12.49
N GLY A 36 -4.05 9.10 11.24
CA GLY A 36 -2.81 9.15 10.46
C GLY A 36 -2.93 9.88 9.12
N ASN A 37 -3.17 11.19 9.16
CA ASN A 37 -2.91 12.12 8.03
C ASN A 37 -3.63 11.80 6.69
N VAL A 38 -3.33 12.63 5.69
CA VAL A 38 -3.84 12.57 4.30
C VAL A 38 -3.59 11.22 3.58
N ARG A 39 -2.62 10.41 4.04
CA ARG A 39 -2.27 9.13 3.39
C ARG A 39 -3.32 8.05 3.62
N GLU A 40 -3.88 7.96 4.83
CA GLU A 40 -4.96 7.02 5.13
C GLU A 40 -6.17 7.28 4.24
N LEU A 41 -6.55 8.56 4.11
CA LEU A 41 -7.63 8.98 3.23
C LEU A 41 -7.36 8.57 1.79
N LYS A 42 -6.14 8.81 1.27
CA LYS A 42 -5.77 8.37 -0.08
C LYS A 42 -5.94 6.86 -0.24
N ASN A 43 -5.40 6.06 0.69
CA ASN A 43 -5.46 4.60 0.61
C ASN A 43 -6.90 4.07 0.64
N VAL A 44 -7.76 4.63 1.49
CA VAL A 44 -9.18 4.28 1.54
C VAL A 44 -9.84 4.57 0.19
N ILE A 45 -9.60 5.76 -0.37
CA ILE A 45 -10.23 6.18 -1.63
C ILE A 45 -9.73 5.34 -2.80
N ASP A 46 -8.44 5.05 -2.89
CA ASP A 46 -7.86 4.19 -3.93
C ASP A 46 -8.46 2.78 -3.86
N ARG A 47 -8.55 2.21 -2.65
CA ARG A 47 -9.17 0.88 -2.44
C ARG A 47 -10.64 0.87 -2.83
N CYS A 48 -11.42 1.85 -2.35
CA CYS A 48 -12.84 1.95 -2.69
C CYS A 48 -13.04 2.11 -4.20
N TYR A 49 -12.16 2.87 -4.85
CA TYR A 49 -12.16 3.04 -6.29
C TYR A 49 -11.95 1.70 -7.02
N ILE A 50 -10.94 0.90 -6.64
CA ILE A 50 -10.67 -0.38 -7.30
C ILE A 50 -11.76 -1.42 -7.05
N LEU A 51 -12.25 -1.51 -5.81
CA LEU A 51 -13.26 -2.49 -5.40
C LEU A 51 -14.66 -2.19 -5.92
N SER A 52 -14.92 -0.98 -6.42
CA SER A 52 -16.23 -0.59 -6.95
C SER A 52 -16.35 -1.01 -8.41
N PRO A 53 -17.19 -2.00 -8.77
CA PRO A 53 -17.49 -2.26 -10.17
C PRO A 53 -18.28 -1.09 -10.77
N GLY A 54 -17.98 -0.72 -12.02
CA GLY A 54 -18.69 0.35 -12.74
C GLY A 54 -18.28 1.77 -12.33
N TYR A 55 -19.24 2.70 -12.41
CA TYR A 55 -19.01 4.15 -12.34
C TYR A 55 -19.30 4.77 -10.97
N THR A 56 -19.85 4.02 -10.02
CA THR A 56 -20.28 4.57 -8.73
C THR A 56 -19.62 3.83 -7.58
N ILE A 57 -19.02 4.60 -6.67
CA ILE A 57 -18.41 4.10 -5.45
C ILE A 57 -19.44 4.21 -4.34
N TYR A 58 -19.90 3.06 -3.85
CA TYR A 58 -20.90 2.96 -2.81
C TYR A 58 -20.25 2.78 -1.42
N PRO A 59 -20.95 3.12 -0.33
CA PRO A 59 -20.39 3.05 1.02
C PRO A 59 -20.05 1.64 1.49
N ASP A 60 -20.62 0.60 0.87
CA ASP A 60 -20.30 -0.80 1.14
C ASP A 60 -18.83 -1.16 0.85
N LYS A 61 -18.11 -0.30 0.10
CA LYS A 61 -16.68 -0.44 -0.16
C LYS A 61 -15.79 0.21 0.90
N LEU A 62 -16.37 1.00 1.80
CA LEU A 62 -15.61 1.57 2.92
C LEU A 62 -15.16 0.46 3.87
N PRO A 63 -13.92 0.53 4.37
CA PRO A 63 -13.42 -0.44 5.33
C PRO A 63 -14.12 -0.27 6.67
N LYS A 64 -14.45 -1.36 7.35
CA LYS A 64 -15.08 -1.32 8.69
C LYS A 64 -14.15 -0.69 9.73
N ASP A 65 -12.85 -0.84 9.54
CA ASP A 65 -11.80 -0.26 10.39
C ASP A 65 -10.63 0.18 9.50
N ILE A 66 -10.22 1.44 9.63
CA ILE A 66 -9.11 2.02 8.85
C ILE A 66 -7.75 1.53 9.35
N SER A 67 -7.63 1.23 10.65
CA SER A 67 -6.36 0.78 11.24
C SER A 67 -5.87 -0.54 10.65
N LEU A 68 -6.79 -1.37 10.14
CA LEU A 68 -6.50 -2.67 9.52
C LEU A 68 -6.06 -2.57 8.03
N LEU A 69 -6.04 -1.36 7.46
CA LEU A 69 -5.66 -1.15 6.06
C LEU A 69 -4.16 -1.15 5.81
N GLU A 70 -3.33 -0.89 6.82
CA GLU A 70 -1.87 -0.83 6.65
C GLU A 70 -1.28 -2.17 6.20
N ASP A 71 -1.93 -3.29 6.54
CA ASP A 71 -1.40 -4.64 6.27
C ASP A 71 -1.91 -5.26 4.96
N SER A 72 -2.98 -4.74 4.33
CA SER A 72 -3.75 -5.51 3.33
C SER A 72 -3.89 -4.92 1.92
N TYR A 73 -3.32 -3.74 1.63
CA TYR A 73 -3.49 -3.08 0.31
C TYR A 73 -2.21 -2.95 -0.53
N TYR A 74 -1.09 -3.56 -0.11
CA TYR A 74 0.10 -3.67 -0.97
C TYR A 74 -0.08 -4.64 -2.17
N GLU A 75 -1.25 -5.27 -2.32
CA GLU A 75 -1.46 -6.36 -3.30
C GLU A 75 -2.38 -6.05 -4.49
N SER A 76 -3.17 -4.96 -4.51
CA SER A 76 -4.24 -4.84 -5.53
C SER A 76 -4.24 -3.60 -6.42
N SER A 77 -3.16 -2.83 -6.46
CA SER A 77 -2.97 -1.85 -7.50
C SER A 77 -1.54 -1.89 -7.98
N SER A 78 -1.25 -2.76 -8.95
CA SER A 78 -0.68 -2.31 -10.22
C SER A 78 -0.02 -3.43 -11.04
N ASN A 79 -0.33 -3.47 -12.34
CA ASN A 79 0.64 -3.90 -13.35
C ASN A 79 1.60 -2.73 -13.64
N ASP A 80 2.07 -2.04 -12.62
CA ASP A 80 3.05 -0.95 -12.71
C ASP A 80 4.41 -1.58 -12.46
N TYR A 81 5.36 -1.23 -13.32
CA TYR A 81 6.72 -1.76 -13.29
C TYR A 81 7.34 -1.63 -11.91
N ASP A 82 7.06 -0.52 -11.20
CA ASP A 82 7.57 -0.26 -9.87
C ASP A 82 7.06 -1.26 -8.82
N SER A 83 5.83 -1.76 -8.93
CA SER A 83 5.28 -2.76 -7.99
C SER A 83 5.79 -4.17 -8.28
N ILE A 84 5.93 -4.52 -9.56
CA ILE A 84 6.58 -5.77 -9.97
C ILE A 84 8.02 -5.78 -9.47
N MET A 85 8.73 -4.66 -9.63
CA MET A 85 10.10 -4.52 -9.17
C MET A 85 10.19 -4.55 -7.63
N ASP A 86 9.26 -3.88 -6.91
CA ASP A 86 9.23 -3.89 -5.44
C ASP A 86 8.96 -5.30 -4.88
N SER A 87 8.01 -6.03 -5.45
CA SER A 87 7.70 -7.41 -5.05
C SER A 87 8.85 -8.38 -5.36
N PHE A 88 9.48 -8.24 -6.52
CA PHE A 88 10.66 -9.01 -6.88
C PHE A 88 11.84 -8.71 -5.93
N GLU A 89 12.13 -7.43 -5.67
CA GLU A 89 13.14 -7.03 -4.69
C GLU A 89 12.82 -7.56 -3.29
N ARG A 90 11.56 -7.47 -2.85
CA ARG A 90 11.12 -7.99 -1.56
C ARG A 90 11.37 -9.49 -1.46
N GLN A 91 11.00 -10.26 -2.47
CA GLN A 91 11.20 -11.71 -2.49
C GLN A 91 12.69 -12.06 -2.42
N LEU A 92 13.50 -11.48 -3.31
CA LEU A 92 14.94 -11.74 -3.40
C LEU A 92 15.66 -11.41 -2.08
N ILE A 93 15.38 -10.24 -1.50
CA ILE A 93 16.00 -9.81 -0.23
C ILE A 93 15.59 -10.73 0.91
N ARG A 94 14.32 -11.15 0.98
CA ARG A 94 13.84 -12.05 2.04
C ARG A 94 14.40 -13.45 1.91
N GLU A 95 14.55 -13.99 0.71
CA GLU A 95 15.14 -15.31 0.49
C GLU A 95 16.60 -15.36 0.96
N VAL A 96 17.40 -14.36 0.57
CA VAL A 96 18.79 -14.24 1.01
C VAL A 96 18.86 -14.01 2.53
N PHE A 97 18.10 -13.06 3.05
CA PHE A 97 18.13 -12.72 4.47
C PHE A 97 17.65 -13.87 5.37
N LYS A 98 16.77 -14.76 4.89
CA LYS A 98 16.33 -15.94 5.67
C LYS A 98 17.45 -16.93 5.97
N LYS A 99 18.51 -17.00 5.14
CA LYS A 99 19.60 -17.98 5.31
C LYS A 99 20.47 -17.67 6.53
N GLU A 100 20.96 -16.44 6.61
CA GLU A 100 21.93 -16.03 7.64
C GLU A 100 21.40 -14.93 8.57
N LYS A 101 20.22 -14.34 8.31
CA LYS A 101 19.60 -13.22 9.07
C LYS A 101 20.53 -12.02 9.33
N THR A 102 21.53 -11.82 8.47
CA THR A 102 22.48 -10.71 8.59
C THR A 102 22.45 -9.81 7.36
N ILE A 103 22.70 -8.52 7.57
CA ILE A 103 22.83 -7.53 6.47
C ILE A 103 24.05 -7.85 5.60
N ALA A 104 25.12 -8.36 6.21
CA ALA A 104 26.35 -8.75 5.51
C ALA A 104 26.12 -9.88 4.49
N SER A 105 25.22 -10.83 4.78
CA SER A 105 24.80 -11.87 3.83
C SER A 105 24.15 -11.25 2.59
N VAL A 106 23.21 -10.32 2.78
CA VAL A 106 22.53 -9.61 1.68
C VAL A 106 23.50 -8.80 0.83
N GLN A 107 24.51 -8.17 1.44
CA GLN A 107 25.56 -7.46 0.70
C GLN A 107 26.39 -8.40 -0.17
N ARG A 108 26.88 -9.51 0.39
CA ARG A 108 27.73 -10.46 -0.33
C ARG A 108 26.98 -11.18 -1.45
N GLU A 109 25.79 -11.70 -1.15
CA GLU A 109 25.06 -12.58 -2.07
C GLU A 109 24.39 -11.80 -3.21
N LEU A 110 23.99 -10.54 -2.97
CA LEU A 110 23.38 -9.67 -3.99
C LEU A 110 24.30 -8.56 -4.52
N GLY A 111 25.55 -8.49 -4.07
CA GLY A 111 26.52 -7.48 -4.48
C GLY A 111 26.11 -6.04 -4.15
N LEU A 112 25.35 -5.83 -3.07
CA LEU A 112 24.79 -4.53 -2.71
C LEU A 112 25.73 -3.74 -1.78
N SER A 113 25.74 -2.41 -1.95
CA SER A 113 26.40 -1.51 -1.00
C SER A 113 25.77 -1.60 0.39
N GLN A 114 26.54 -1.31 1.44
CA GLN A 114 26.09 -1.41 2.83
C GLN A 114 24.82 -0.59 3.09
N ASN A 115 24.78 0.65 2.60
CA ASN A 115 23.62 1.53 2.77
C ASN A 115 22.37 1.02 2.02
N LYS A 116 22.55 0.43 0.83
CA LYS A 116 21.43 -0.14 0.05
C LYS A 116 20.89 -1.40 0.73
N ALA A 117 21.76 -2.31 1.14
CA ALA A 117 21.37 -3.52 1.87
C ALA A 117 20.65 -3.19 3.19
N TYR A 118 21.18 -2.25 3.98
CA TYR A 118 20.54 -1.81 5.21
C TYR A 118 19.11 -1.27 4.97
N ARG A 119 18.95 -0.39 3.97
CA ARG A 119 17.63 0.17 3.61
C ARG A 119 16.64 -0.93 3.20
N LEU A 120 17.04 -1.88 2.36
CA LEU A 120 16.16 -2.93 1.85
C LEU A 120 15.79 -3.94 2.94
N VAL A 121 16.75 -4.37 3.77
CA VAL A 121 16.47 -5.25 4.93
C VAL A 121 15.52 -4.56 5.91
N LYS A 122 15.76 -3.27 6.22
CA LYS A 122 14.87 -2.48 7.08
C LYS A 122 13.50 -2.26 6.46
N LYS A 123 13.37 -2.27 5.13
CA LYS A 123 12.09 -2.13 4.43
C LYS A 123 11.31 -3.43 4.40
N TYR A 124 11.97 -4.55 4.06
CA TYR A 124 11.30 -5.81 3.71
C TYR A 124 11.38 -6.91 4.76
N CYS A 125 12.27 -6.82 5.76
CA CYS A 125 12.54 -7.91 6.72
C CYS A 125 12.27 -7.53 8.18
N ARG A 126 11.49 -6.47 8.46
CA ARG A 126 11.20 -6.02 9.84
C ARG A 126 10.54 -7.11 10.70
N ASP A 127 9.67 -7.89 10.11
CA ASP A 127 8.98 -9.03 10.71
C ASP A 127 9.93 -10.20 11.02
N LEU A 128 10.96 -10.40 10.21
CA LEU A 128 11.96 -11.46 10.41
C LEU A 128 12.97 -11.11 11.51
N ILE A 129 13.17 -9.82 11.79
CA ILE A 129 14.07 -9.34 12.86
C ILE A 129 13.41 -9.46 14.24
N LYS A 130 12.09 -9.27 14.35
CA LYS A 130 11.36 -9.30 15.62
C LYS A 130 11.10 -10.69 16.18
N LYS A 131 11.30 -11.75 15.39
CA LYS A 131 10.92 -13.13 15.78
C LYS A 131 11.98 -13.85 16.62
N ASP A 132 13.11 -13.20 16.90
CA ASP A 132 14.24 -13.74 17.66
C ASP A 132 14.48 -12.99 19.00
N SER A 133 13.46 -12.34 19.57
CA SER A 133 13.51 -11.72 20.91
C SER A 133 12.53 -12.37 21.87
#